data_AF-A0A1M3FUD8-F1
#
_entry.id   AF-A0A1M3FUD8-F1
#
_cell.length_a   1.000
_cell.length_b   1.000
_cell.length_c   1.000
_cell.angle_alpha   90.00
_cell.angle_beta   90.00
_cell.angle_gamma   90.00
#
_symmetry.space_group_name_H-M   'P 1'
#
loop_
_entity.id
_entity.type
_entity.pdbx_description
1 polymer ?
#
loop_
_entity_poly.entity_id
_entity_poly.type
_entity_poly.pdbx_seq_one_letter_code
_entity_poly.pdbx_strand_id
1 'polypeptide(L)'
;MKYFVLILIVLNIALQGNAQFGMPSFRDVAHAFFASYTHNSNESIIRFYRKKDGWHVCKDRYANPENYFDDTLFWSSAKQSYLQLSFPVFTGTSTEIEDKVQAYLISINFDYDEYQFERTVYYGYPGWDWDIIQESNNFKNKGDTLLESCARAFSNYAAGFITDQFGKPFLNNDPDRKPVNPKSPTSNSKKEKFVRYYLKAIDAYSKLSIQNPAYETRVGNIKIKLANEYMFMYTELLMSADMIKARQYAAKASYNDSLLNMGKQFLDSVPLNSILITGGDNDTYPLWYLQEIKEYRTDVLVLNYNMLGAKRYLLAMNQKSSTPLFKVKDTTFLRANFDYFLFANSTDNQQKIPLSTFLDDIATQNNPFGKIDVLYENETLRSYYSKQIFFQKSEHSARIFFPVGRFLLRADFMLLDLLLTNQNRPIYSTTLLPIIANALDKTESGIYRVVF
;
A
#
# COMPACT_ATOMS: atom_id res chain seq x y z
N MET A 1 -39.48 -44.54 -19.24
CA MET A 1 -39.78 -43.25 -19.92
C MET A 1 -40.68 -42.44 -19.00
N LYS A 2 -40.30 -41.17 -18.73
CA LYS A 2 -40.99 -40.16 -17.87
C LYS A 2 -40.74 -40.20 -16.36
N TYR A 3 -39.50 -39.90 -15.96
CA TYR A 3 -39.21 -39.02 -14.83
C TYR A 3 -38.25 -37.96 -15.34
N PHE A 4 -38.82 -36.94 -16.00
CA PHE A 4 -38.06 -35.89 -16.68
C PHE A 4 -38.70 -34.52 -16.38
N VAL A 5 -39.02 -34.23 -15.12
CA VAL A 5 -39.35 -32.88 -14.66
C VAL A 5 -38.97 -32.79 -13.18
N LEU A 6 -37.68 -32.65 -12.86
CA LEU A 6 -37.24 -32.08 -11.57
C LEU A 6 -35.79 -31.60 -11.59
N ILE A 7 -35.31 -31.06 -12.72
CA ILE A 7 -34.03 -30.34 -12.82
C ILE A 7 -34.31 -29.03 -13.54
N LEU A 8 -35.05 -28.13 -12.89
CA LEU A 8 -35.27 -26.75 -13.37
C LEU A 8 -35.67 -25.77 -12.25
N ILE A 9 -35.56 -26.18 -10.97
CA ILE A 9 -35.97 -25.35 -9.81
C ILE A 9 -34.77 -24.90 -8.95
N VAL A 10 -33.53 -25.35 -9.24
CA VAL A 10 -32.33 -24.87 -8.51
C VAL A 10 -31.68 -23.65 -9.17
N LEU A 11 -32.12 -23.24 -10.38
CA LEU A 11 -31.53 -22.10 -11.10
C LEU A 11 -32.22 -20.74 -10.88
N ASN A 12 -33.25 -20.65 -10.03
CA ASN A 12 -34.07 -19.43 -9.89
C ASN A 12 -34.09 -18.80 -8.48
N ILE A 13 -33.20 -19.20 -7.56
CA ILE A 13 -33.12 -18.59 -6.21
C ILE A 13 -31.86 -17.69 -6.05
N ALA A 14 -30.95 -17.67 -7.02
CA ALA A 14 -29.79 -16.76 -7.01
C ALA A 14 -30.06 -15.37 -7.62
N LEU A 15 -31.33 -14.93 -7.73
CA LEU A 15 -31.71 -13.67 -8.40
C LEU A 15 -32.23 -12.57 -7.45
N GLN A 16 -32.03 -12.68 -6.13
CA GLN A 16 -32.45 -11.61 -5.20
C GLN A 16 -31.42 -11.22 -4.13
N GLY A 17 -30.14 -11.27 -4.48
CA GLY A 17 -29.17 -10.33 -3.92
C GLY A 17 -28.94 -9.25 -4.96
N ASN A 18 -29.50 -8.05 -4.80
CA ASN A 18 -29.08 -6.92 -5.64
C ASN A 18 -27.62 -6.65 -5.32
N ALA A 19 -26.73 -7.23 -6.11
CA ALA A 19 -25.31 -6.99 -5.99
C ALA A 19 -25.02 -5.52 -6.29
N GLN A 20 -24.04 -4.97 -5.61
CA GLN A 20 -23.75 -3.55 -5.65
C GLN A 20 -23.46 -3.09 -7.08
N PHE A 21 -24.10 -1.99 -7.50
CA PHE A 21 -24.06 -1.48 -8.89
C PHE A 21 -24.70 -2.38 -9.96
N GLY A 22 -25.49 -3.39 -9.58
CA GLY A 22 -26.18 -4.27 -10.52
C GLY A 22 -25.25 -5.24 -11.25
N MET A 23 -24.13 -5.61 -10.61
CA MET A 23 -23.16 -6.61 -11.10
C MET A 23 -22.79 -7.55 -9.96
N PRO A 24 -22.49 -8.84 -10.21
CA PRO A 24 -22.09 -9.79 -9.17
C PRO A 24 -20.93 -9.28 -8.32
N SER A 25 -20.84 -9.75 -7.06
CA SER A 25 -19.75 -9.35 -6.17
C SER A 25 -18.40 -9.86 -6.69
N PHE A 26 -17.31 -9.27 -6.21
CA PHE A 26 -15.97 -9.73 -6.56
C PHE A 26 -15.76 -11.22 -6.24
N ARG A 27 -16.25 -11.68 -5.08
CA ARG A 27 -16.20 -13.09 -4.69
C ARG A 27 -17.00 -13.99 -5.61
N ASP A 28 -18.20 -13.59 -6.01
CA ASP A 28 -19.03 -14.37 -6.93
C ASP A 28 -18.34 -14.57 -8.27
N VAL A 29 -17.70 -13.52 -8.80
CA VAL A 29 -16.99 -13.57 -10.08
C VAL A 29 -15.71 -14.40 -9.97
N ALA A 30 -14.94 -14.24 -8.89
CA ALA A 30 -13.77 -15.06 -8.65
C ALA A 30 -14.15 -16.54 -8.55
N HIS A 31 -15.17 -16.87 -7.76
CA HIS A 31 -15.68 -18.22 -7.62
C HIS A 31 -16.19 -18.77 -8.96
N ALA A 32 -16.99 -18.01 -9.71
CA ALA A 32 -17.47 -18.44 -11.03
C ALA A 32 -16.33 -18.76 -12.01
N PHE A 33 -15.25 -17.99 -11.98
CA PHE A 33 -14.07 -18.24 -12.80
C PHE A 33 -13.37 -19.55 -12.38
N PHE A 34 -13.01 -19.71 -11.11
CA PHE A 34 -12.28 -20.90 -10.63
C PHE A 34 -13.12 -22.18 -10.59
N ALA A 35 -14.46 -22.06 -10.58
CA ALA A 35 -15.37 -23.18 -10.78
C ALA A 35 -15.39 -23.68 -12.23
N SER A 36 -15.10 -22.80 -13.20
CA SER A 36 -15.20 -23.10 -14.63
C SER A 36 -13.84 -23.38 -15.27
N TYR A 37 -12.78 -22.74 -14.76
CA TYR A 37 -11.50 -22.66 -15.43
C TYR A 37 -10.33 -22.87 -14.47
N THR A 38 -9.20 -23.29 -15.02
CA THR A 38 -7.92 -23.35 -14.31
C THR A 38 -6.89 -22.47 -15.00
N HIS A 39 -6.02 -21.84 -14.20
CA HIS A 39 -4.91 -21.03 -14.69
C HIS A 39 -3.62 -21.45 -14.00
N ASN A 40 -2.82 -22.26 -14.68
CA ASN A 40 -1.53 -22.75 -14.19
C ASN A 40 -0.42 -22.07 -14.99
N SER A 41 0.03 -20.91 -14.53
CA SER A 41 1.09 -20.14 -15.19
C SER A 41 2.10 -19.62 -14.17
N ASN A 42 3.38 -19.81 -14.46
CA ASN A 42 4.47 -19.16 -13.72
C ASN A 42 4.75 -17.73 -14.25
N GLU A 43 4.13 -17.34 -15.36
CA GLU A 43 4.38 -16.08 -16.06
C GLU A 43 3.29 -15.04 -15.83
N SER A 44 2.11 -15.45 -15.35
CA SER A 44 0.98 -14.55 -15.18
C SER A 44 0.04 -14.95 -14.04
N ILE A 45 -0.64 -13.95 -13.49
CA ILE A 45 -1.73 -14.11 -12.52
C ILE A 45 -3.04 -13.60 -13.11
N ILE A 46 -4.15 -14.17 -12.66
CA ILE A 46 -5.49 -13.71 -13.02
C ILE A 46 -5.82 -12.41 -12.28
N ARG A 47 -6.34 -11.43 -13.00
CA ARG A 47 -6.93 -10.21 -12.44
C ARG A 47 -8.34 -10.04 -12.96
N PHE A 48 -9.18 -9.41 -12.16
CA PHE A 48 -10.55 -9.06 -12.54
C PHE A 48 -10.66 -7.56 -12.66
N TYR A 49 -11.36 -7.09 -13.70
CA TYR A 49 -11.67 -5.68 -13.90
C TYR A 49 -13.17 -5.51 -13.92
N ARG A 50 -13.70 -4.61 -13.09
CA ARG A 50 -15.10 -4.21 -13.21
C ARG A 50 -15.17 -2.95 -14.05
N LYS A 51 -15.70 -3.09 -15.26
CA LYS A 51 -15.90 -2.04 -16.25
C LYS A 51 -17.38 -1.78 -16.47
N LYS A 52 -17.70 -0.78 -17.27
CA LYS A 52 -19.09 -0.39 -17.59
C LYS A 52 -19.91 -1.50 -18.23
N ASP A 53 -19.31 -2.31 -19.09
CA ASP A 53 -19.95 -3.41 -19.80
C ASP A 53 -20.00 -4.73 -19.00
N GLY A 54 -19.32 -4.78 -17.85
CA GLY A 54 -19.39 -5.88 -16.89
C GLY A 54 -18.04 -6.27 -16.30
N TRP A 55 -17.89 -7.52 -15.91
CA TRP A 55 -16.65 -8.05 -15.34
C TRP A 55 -15.78 -8.66 -16.44
N HIS A 56 -14.52 -8.25 -16.47
CA HIS A 56 -13.51 -8.80 -17.35
C HIS A 56 -12.50 -9.61 -16.56
N VAL A 57 -11.96 -10.63 -17.21
CA VAL A 57 -10.81 -11.41 -16.73
C VAL A 57 -9.60 -11.00 -17.55
N CYS A 58 -8.50 -10.71 -16.87
CA CYS A 58 -7.22 -10.33 -17.47
C CYS A 58 -6.10 -11.22 -16.95
N LYS A 59 -5.10 -11.50 -17.80
CA LYS A 59 -3.82 -12.10 -17.39
C LYS A 59 -2.79 -11.00 -17.21
N ASP A 60 -2.36 -10.78 -15.97
CA ASP A 60 -1.30 -9.84 -15.62
C ASP A 60 0.05 -10.58 -15.63
N ARG A 61 0.99 -10.16 -16.50
CA ARG A 61 2.25 -10.87 -16.76
C ARG A 61 3.40 -10.30 -15.95
N TYR A 62 4.12 -11.15 -15.21
CA TYR A 62 5.24 -10.73 -14.35
C TYR A 62 6.40 -10.10 -15.12
N ALA A 63 6.74 -10.64 -16.30
CA ALA A 63 7.88 -10.19 -17.09
C ALA A 63 7.64 -8.84 -17.81
N ASN A 64 6.39 -8.39 -17.90
CA ASN A 64 6.04 -7.12 -18.52
C ASN A 64 4.73 -6.57 -17.91
N PRO A 65 4.77 -6.07 -16.67
CA PRO A 65 3.57 -5.66 -15.93
C PRO A 65 2.88 -4.41 -16.50
N GLU A 66 3.48 -3.76 -17.50
CA GLU A 66 2.90 -2.63 -18.23
C GLU A 66 2.05 -3.08 -19.43
N ASN A 67 2.13 -4.36 -19.79
CA ASN A 67 1.60 -4.91 -21.02
C ASN A 67 0.46 -5.90 -20.74
N TYR A 68 -0.74 -5.34 -20.66
CA TYR A 68 -1.99 -6.07 -20.48
C TYR A 68 -2.50 -6.54 -21.84
N PHE A 69 -2.52 -7.86 -22.07
CA PHE A 69 -2.84 -8.36 -23.42
C PHE A 69 -4.13 -9.17 -23.54
N ASP A 70 -4.76 -9.60 -22.45
CA ASP A 70 -5.90 -10.53 -22.53
C ASP A 70 -7.11 -10.04 -21.70
N ASP A 71 -7.61 -8.84 -21.95
CA ASP A 71 -8.82 -8.30 -21.33
C ASP A 71 -10.08 -8.88 -21.98
N THR A 72 -10.75 -9.81 -21.32
CA THR A 72 -11.90 -10.54 -21.90
C THR A 72 -13.14 -10.42 -21.01
N LEU A 73 -14.26 -10.00 -21.59
CA LEU A 73 -15.54 -9.91 -20.90
C LEU A 73 -16.00 -11.30 -20.42
N PHE A 74 -16.11 -11.47 -19.11
CA PHE A 74 -16.50 -12.72 -18.46
C PHE A 74 -17.94 -12.69 -17.93
N TRP A 75 -18.42 -11.55 -17.43
CA TRP A 75 -19.83 -11.36 -17.09
C TRP A 75 -20.34 -10.11 -17.77
N SER A 76 -21.42 -10.22 -18.54
CA SER A 76 -21.96 -9.11 -19.32
C SER A 76 -23.11 -8.42 -18.59
N SER A 77 -22.99 -7.10 -18.39
CA SER A 77 -24.09 -6.29 -17.85
C SER A 77 -25.30 -6.23 -18.78
N ALA A 78 -25.08 -6.23 -20.10
CA ALA A 78 -26.16 -6.23 -21.08
C ALA A 78 -26.96 -7.55 -21.09
N LYS A 79 -26.30 -8.69 -20.88
CA LYS A 79 -26.94 -10.01 -20.88
C LYS A 79 -27.32 -10.51 -19.48
N GLN A 80 -26.80 -9.87 -18.43
CA GLN A 80 -26.93 -10.30 -17.04
C GLN A 80 -26.45 -11.75 -16.83
N SER A 81 -25.40 -12.17 -17.54
CA SER A 81 -24.92 -13.56 -17.54
C SER A 81 -23.42 -13.67 -17.74
N TYR A 82 -22.84 -14.78 -17.26
CA TYR A 82 -21.47 -15.16 -17.58
C TYR A 82 -21.33 -15.57 -19.06
N LEU A 83 -20.17 -15.27 -19.63
CA LEU A 83 -19.76 -15.62 -20.98
C LEU A 83 -18.69 -16.71 -20.92
N GLN A 84 -18.67 -17.56 -21.94
CA GLN A 84 -17.63 -18.58 -22.05
C GLN A 84 -16.31 -17.93 -22.45
N LEU A 85 -15.27 -18.18 -21.66
CA LEU A 85 -13.90 -17.76 -21.95
C LEU A 85 -13.07 -18.87 -22.59
N SER A 86 -11.98 -18.49 -23.23
CA SER A 86 -10.95 -19.40 -23.78
C SER A 86 -9.87 -19.70 -22.74
N PHE A 87 -10.23 -20.40 -21.66
CA PHE A 87 -9.30 -20.92 -20.66
C PHE A 87 -9.41 -22.45 -20.57
N PRO A 88 -8.35 -23.15 -20.12
CA PRO A 88 -8.44 -24.57 -19.78
C PRO A 88 -9.58 -24.82 -18.78
N VAL A 89 -10.46 -25.77 -19.10
CA VAL A 89 -11.60 -26.12 -18.27
C VAL A 89 -11.12 -26.80 -16.98
N PHE A 90 -11.73 -26.44 -15.86
CA PHE A 90 -11.52 -27.13 -14.60
C PHE A 90 -12.50 -28.30 -14.44
N THR A 91 -12.02 -29.45 -13.98
CA THR A 91 -12.83 -30.69 -13.82
C THR A 91 -12.71 -31.31 -12.42
N GLY A 92 -12.39 -30.51 -11.40
CA GLY A 92 -12.28 -31.00 -10.02
C GLY A 92 -13.56 -30.86 -9.20
N THR A 93 -13.43 -31.11 -7.90
CA THR A 93 -14.51 -31.12 -6.90
C THR A 93 -14.81 -29.74 -6.34
N SER A 94 -15.96 -29.58 -5.67
CA SER A 94 -16.33 -28.32 -5.01
C SER A 94 -15.32 -27.87 -3.95
N THR A 95 -14.72 -28.81 -3.20
CA THR A 95 -13.68 -28.48 -2.21
C THR A 95 -12.45 -27.89 -2.87
N GLU A 96 -12.01 -28.46 -4.01
CA GLU A 96 -10.86 -27.93 -4.76
C GLU A 96 -11.14 -26.54 -5.37
N ILE A 97 -12.41 -26.20 -5.65
CA ILE A 97 -12.80 -24.85 -6.08
C ILE A 97 -12.56 -23.85 -4.95
N GLU A 98 -13.06 -24.16 -3.75
CA GLU A 98 -12.89 -23.28 -2.58
C GLU A 98 -11.42 -23.07 -2.24
N ASP A 99 -10.62 -24.14 -2.24
CA ASP A 99 -9.18 -24.05 -1.99
C ASP A 99 -8.47 -23.15 -3.01
N LYS A 100 -8.85 -23.25 -4.29
CA LYS A 100 -8.32 -22.38 -5.36
C LYS A 100 -8.75 -20.92 -5.20
N VAL A 101 -10.01 -20.67 -4.88
CA VAL A 101 -10.52 -19.32 -4.65
C VAL A 101 -9.80 -18.69 -3.46
N GLN A 102 -9.68 -19.40 -2.34
CA GLN A 102 -8.97 -18.90 -1.16
C GLN A 102 -7.48 -18.64 -1.45
N ALA A 103 -6.79 -19.58 -2.12
CA ALA A 103 -5.40 -19.38 -2.52
C ALA A 103 -5.23 -18.17 -3.44
N TYR A 104 -6.15 -17.97 -4.39
CA TYR A 104 -6.18 -16.80 -5.24
C TYR A 104 -6.38 -15.51 -4.44
N LEU A 105 -7.41 -15.44 -3.61
CA LEU A 105 -7.74 -14.27 -2.81
C LEU A 105 -6.56 -13.87 -1.92
N ILE A 106 -5.90 -14.82 -1.25
CA ILE A 106 -4.69 -14.56 -0.47
C ILE A 106 -3.58 -13.98 -1.36
N SER A 107 -3.36 -14.54 -2.55
CA SER A 107 -2.28 -14.11 -3.45
C SER A 107 -2.40 -12.67 -3.94
N ILE A 108 -3.62 -12.12 -3.97
CA ILE A 108 -3.89 -10.76 -4.44
C ILE A 108 -4.09 -9.74 -3.31
N ASN A 109 -3.94 -10.13 -2.04
CA ASN A 109 -4.29 -9.30 -0.89
C ASN A 109 -5.78 -8.89 -0.91
N PHE A 110 -6.67 -9.91 -1.01
CA PHE A 110 -8.09 -9.71 -1.29
C PHE A 110 -8.81 -8.72 -0.37
N ASP A 111 -8.47 -8.62 0.92
CA ASP A 111 -9.11 -7.65 1.82
C ASP A 111 -9.03 -6.21 1.29
N TYR A 112 -7.96 -5.90 0.56
CA TYR A 112 -7.86 -4.62 -0.14
C TYR A 112 -8.70 -4.57 -1.39
N ASP A 113 -8.52 -5.51 -2.32
CA ASP A 113 -9.24 -5.48 -3.60
C ASP A 113 -10.75 -5.63 -3.44
N GLU A 114 -11.21 -6.49 -2.53
CA GLU A 114 -12.63 -6.64 -2.17
C GLU A 114 -13.22 -5.32 -1.69
N TYR A 115 -12.59 -4.65 -0.73
CA TYR A 115 -13.05 -3.33 -0.28
C TYR A 115 -13.12 -2.34 -1.44
N GLN A 116 -12.14 -2.33 -2.36
CA GLN A 116 -12.21 -1.44 -3.52
C GLN A 116 -13.41 -1.79 -4.42
N PHE A 117 -13.61 -3.06 -4.75
CA PHE A 117 -14.75 -3.51 -5.53
C PHE A 117 -16.09 -3.29 -4.81
N GLU A 118 -16.13 -3.21 -3.49
CA GLU A 118 -17.34 -2.82 -2.76
C GLU A 118 -17.56 -1.30 -2.71
N ARG A 119 -16.55 -0.47 -3.00
CA ARG A 119 -16.65 0.99 -2.81
C ARG A 119 -16.60 1.81 -4.08
N THR A 120 -16.12 1.26 -5.20
CA THR A 120 -16.01 2.00 -6.46
C THR A 120 -16.91 1.41 -7.52
N VAL A 121 -17.45 2.17 -8.46
CA VAL A 121 -18.28 1.59 -9.54
C VAL A 121 -17.44 0.83 -10.56
N TYR A 122 -16.25 1.34 -10.88
CA TYR A 122 -15.24 0.70 -11.75
C TYR A 122 -13.93 0.52 -11.00
N TYR A 123 -13.21 -0.58 -11.24
CA TYR A 123 -11.93 -0.85 -10.56
C TYR A 123 -11.12 -1.96 -11.23
N GLY A 124 -9.83 -1.98 -10.90
CA GLY A 124 -8.90 -3.06 -11.21
C GLY A 124 -7.99 -2.80 -12.41
N TYR A 125 -8.33 -1.85 -13.29
CA TYR A 125 -7.61 -1.62 -14.56
C TYR A 125 -7.01 -0.21 -14.68
N PRO A 126 -5.89 -0.01 -15.40
CA PRO A 126 -5.36 1.34 -15.65
C PRO A 126 -6.42 2.24 -16.28
N GLY A 127 -6.73 3.37 -15.63
CA GLY A 127 -7.74 4.33 -16.09
C GLY A 127 -9.14 4.17 -15.48
N TRP A 128 -9.35 3.20 -14.58
CA TRP A 128 -10.64 3.04 -13.88
C TRP A 128 -11.13 4.33 -13.20
N ASP A 129 -10.19 5.08 -12.62
CA ASP A 129 -10.44 6.33 -11.93
C ASP A 129 -10.90 7.42 -12.91
N TRP A 130 -10.28 7.47 -14.08
CA TRP A 130 -10.67 8.41 -15.13
C TRP A 130 -12.04 8.14 -15.71
N ASP A 131 -12.40 6.88 -15.94
CA ASP A 131 -13.73 6.52 -16.42
C ASP A 131 -14.81 6.99 -15.43
N ILE A 132 -14.57 6.81 -14.13
CA ILE A 132 -15.46 7.35 -13.09
C ILE A 132 -15.50 8.87 -13.12
N ILE A 133 -14.35 9.54 -13.28
CA ILE A 133 -14.28 11.01 -13.33
C ILE A 133 -15.07 11.56 -14.53
N GLN A 134 -14.98 10.92 -15.70
CA GLN A 134 -15.74 11.32 -16.90
C GLN A 134 -17.25 11.20 -16.68
N GLU A 135 -17.67 10.19 -15.93
CA GLU A 135 -19.08 9.95 -15.61
C GLU A 135 -19.54 10.64 -14.32
N SER A 136 -18.65 11.32 -13.60
CA SER A 136 -18.92 11.88 -12.25
C SER A 136 -20.07 12.89 -12.21
N ASN A 137 -20.30 13.63 -13.29
CA ASN A 137 -21.45 14.52 -13.40
C ASN A 137 -22.79 13.77 -13.45
N ASN A 138 -22.80 12.53 -13.94
CA ASN A 138 -23.97 11.65 -13.96
C ASN A 138 -24.24 11.02 -12.59
N PHE A 139 -23.27 11.09 -11.67
CA PHE A 139 -23.41 10.62 -10.28
C PHE A 139 -23.96 11.71 -9.34
N LYS A 140 -24.27 12.91 -9.82
CA LYS A 140 -24.92 13.97 -9.03
C LYS A 140 -26.27 13.48 -8.48
N ASN A 141 -26.42 13.52 -7.15
CA ASN A 141 -27.59 13.13 -6.34
C ASN A 141 -27.81 11.63 -6.06
N LYS A 142 -26.77 10.78 -5.95
CA LYS A 142 -26.97 9.36 -5.57
C LYS A 142 -26.05 8.85 -4.45
N GLY A 143 -26.50 7.73 -3.88
CA GLY A 143 -26.22 7.24 -2.53
C GLY A 143 -24.76 7.06 -2.14
N ASP A 144 -24.57 6.85 -0.84
CA ASP A 144 -23.30 6.97 -0.11
C ASP A 144 -22.09 6.35 -0.82
N THR A 145 -22.23 5.12 -1.34
CA THR A 145 -21.12 4.43 -2.01
C THR A 145 -20.72 5.10 -3.33
N LEU A 146 -21.63 5.74 -4.07
CA LEU A 146 -21.24 6.46 -5.29
C LEU A 146 -20.44 7.72 -4.96
N LEU A 147 -20.71 8.38 -3.84
CA LEU A 147 -19.89 9.50 -3.35
C LEU A 147 -18.50 9.01 -2.96
N GLU A 148 -18.37 7.89 -2.24
CA GLU A 148 -17.07 7.30 -1.96
C GLU A 148 -16.36 6.92 -3.28
N SER A 149 -17.05 6.23 -4.20
CA SER A 149 -16.51 5.88 -5.52
C SER A 149 -15.92 7.09 -6.25
N CYS A 150 -16.63 8.22 -6.28
CA CYS A 150 -16.14 9.47 -6.87
C CYS A 150 -14.90 9.99 -6.13
N ALA A 151 -14.94 10.00 -4.80
CA ALA A 151 -13.84 10.50 -4.00
C ALA A 151 -12.56 9.68 -4.22
N ARG A 152 -12.68 8.34 -4.25
CA ARG A 152 -11.58 7.41 -4.50
C ARG A 152 -11.00 7.55 -5.90
N ALA A 153 -11.84 7.76 -6.91
CA ALA A 153 -11.39 8.03 -8.27
C ALA A 153 -10.59 9.34 -8.34
N PHE A 154 -11.10 10.42 -7.75
CA PHE A 154 -10.38 11.70 -7.73
C PHE A 154 -9.07 11.64 -6.96
N SER A 155 -9.01 10.97 -5.80
CA SER A 155 -7.78 10.87 -5.02
C SER A 155 -6.74 10.00 -5.72
N ASN A 156 -7.12 8.86 -6.31
CA ASN A 156 -6.20 8.01 -7.09
C ASN A 156 -5.68 8.74 -8.35
N TYR A 157 -6.57 9.45 -9.06
CA TYR A 157 -6.18 10.21 -10.24
C TYR A 157 -5.26 11.37 -9.89
N ALA A 158 -5.52 12.07 -8.79
CA ALA A 158 -4.66 13.13 -8.28
C ALA A 158 -3.27 12.58 -7.88
N ALA A 159 -3.24 11.46 -7.17
CA ALA A 159 -2.02 10.83 -6.66
C ALA A 159 -0.99 10.60 -7.79
N GLY A 160 -1.42 10.10 -8.95
CA GLY A 160 -0.51 9.85 -10.08
C GLY A 160 0.14 11.08 -10.74
N PHE A 161 -0.14 12.31 -10.28
CA PHE A 161 0.66 13.49 -10.65
C PHE A 161 1.92 13.64 -9.79
N ILE A 162 1.89 13.19 -8.53
CA ILE A 162 2.83 13.59 -7.50
C ILE A 162 3.56 12.42 -6.84
N THR A 163 2.95 11.24 -6.81
CA THR A 163 3.50 10.04 -6.18
C THR A 163 4.05 9.06 -7.22
N ASP A 164 5.05 8.29 -6.82
CA ASP A 164 5.55 7.12 -7.55
C ASP A 164 4.91 5.81 -7.07
N GLN A 165 4.03 5.88 -6.06
CA GLN A 165 3.41 4.71 -5.40
C GLN A 165 2.10 4.27 -6.05
N PHE A 166 1.41 5.15 -6.78
CA PHE A 166 0.04 4.94 -7.25
C PHE A 166 -0.12 5.35 -8.72
N GLY A 167 -0.99 4.65 -9.41
CA GLY A 167 -1.41 4.97 -10.77
C GLY A 167 -0.42 4.48 -11.81
N LYS A 168 -0.69 3.30 -12.39
CA LYS A 168 -0.06 2.94 -13.65
C LYS A 168 -0.42 4.00 -14.71
N PRO A 169 0.52 4.39 -15.57
CA PRO A 169 0.18 5.19 -16.74
C PRO A 169 -0.95 4.49 -17.50
N PHE A 170 -1.95 5.27 -17.87
CA PHE A 170 -2.95 4.85 -18.82
C PHE A 170 -3.04 5.94 -19.89
N LEU A 171 -3.67 5.61 -21.01
CA LEU A 171 -3.90 6.56 -22.09
C LEU A 171 -4.88 7.64 -21.61
N ASN A 172 -4.33 8.70 -21.02
CA ASN A 172 -4.95 10.01 -20.98
C ASN A 172 -3.97 11.00 -21.60
N ASN A 173 -4.49 11.98 -22.32
CA ASN A 173 -3.67 12.95 -23.04
C ASN A 173 -3.07 14.03 -22.09
N ASP A 174 -2.95 13.77 -20.79
CA ASP A 174 -2.34 14.71 -19.84
C ASP A 174 -0.81 14.48 -19.77
N PRO A 175 0.02 15.42 -20.23
CA PRO A 175 1.47 15.25 -20.25
C PRO A 175 2.10 15.13 -18.85
N ASP A 176 1.41 15.55 -17.79
CA ASP A 176 1.89 15.45 -16.40
C ASP A 176 1.61 14.10 -15.74
N ARG A 177 0.81 13.22 -16.38
CA ARG A 177 0.50 11.87 -15.91
C ARG A 177 1.59 10.82 -16.21
N LYS A 178 2.80 11.28 -16.50
CA LYS A 178 4.00 10.43 -16.63
C LYS A 178 4.51 10.00 -15.25
N PRO A 179 5.09 8.79 -15.13
CA PRO A 179 5.70 8.29 -13.90
C PRO A 179 6.62 9.32 -13.23
N VAL A 180 6.54 9.39 -11.92
CA VAL A 180 7.33 10.32 -11.11
C VAL A 180 8.73 9.74 -10.91
N ASN A 181 9.78 10.49 -11.27
CA ASN A 181 11.15 10.11 -10.97
C ASN A 181 11.52 10.58 -9.55
N PRO A 182 11.84 9.67 -8.60
CA PRO A 182 12.18 10.05 -7.23
C PRO A 182 13.47 10.87 -7.13
N LYS A 183 14.36 10.83 -8.15
CA LYS A 183 15.59 11.64 -8.22
C LYS A 183 15.36 13.07 -8.72
N SER A 184 14.18 13.37 -9.26
CA SER A 184 13.87 14.68 -9.85
C SER A 184 12.85 15.44 -9.00
N PRO A 185 13.00 16.78 -8.87
CA PRO A 185 11.99 17.62 -8.21
C PRO A 185 10.63 17.48 -8.90
N THR A 186 9.55 17.46 -8.12
CA THR A 186 8.19 17.55 -8.67
C THR A 186 7.95 18.95 -9.22
N SER A 187 7.47 19.04 -10.48
CA SER A 187 7.14 20.33 -11.10
C SER A 187 5.95 21.02 -10.43
N ASN A 188 5.88 22.36 -10.48
CA ASN A 188 4.75 23.11 -9.95
C ASN A 188 3.42 22.71 -10.63
N SER A 189 3.43 22.48 -11.95
CA SER A 189 2.25 21.99 -12.69
C SER A 189 1.68 20.70 -12.10
N LYS A 190 2.55 19.71 -11.82
CA LYS A 190 2.15 18.45 -11.17
C LYS A 190 1.54 18.68 -9.80
N LYS A 191 2.16 19.54 -8.97
CA LYS A 191 1.64 19.87 -7.62
C LYS A 191 0.27 20.57 -7.68
N GLU A 192 0.08 21.48 -8.63
CA GLU A 192 -1.19 22.19 -8.82
C GLU A 192 -2.30 21.28 -9.32
N LYS A 193 -1.98 20.36 -10.25
CA LYS A 193 -2.94 19.33 -10.71
C LYS A 193 -3.31 18.36 -9.60
N PHE A 194 -2.34 17.89 -8.83
CA PHE A 194 -2.59 17.10 -7.62
C PHE A 194 -3.60 17.80 -6.73
N VAL A 195 -3.31 19.04 -6.30
CA VAL A 195 -4.21 19.83 -5.44
C VAL A 195 -5.60 19.98 -6.07
N ARG A 196 -5.67 20.35 -7.35
CA ARG A 196 -6.94 20.59 -8.06
C ARG A 196 -7.86 19.37 -8.06
N TYR A 197 -7.32 18.19 -8.38
CA TYR A 197 -8.12 16.96 -8.42
C TYR A 197 -8.38 16.42 -7.02
N TYR A 198 -7.42 16.50 -6.10
CA TYR A 198 -7.60 16.01 -4.74
C TYR A 198 -8.67 16.81 -3.97
N LEU A 199 -8.80 18.12 -4.24
CA LEU A 199 -9.90 18.92 -3.67
C LEU A 199 -11.29 18.45 -4.14
N LYS A 200 -11.40 17.79 -5.30
CA LYS A 200 -12.67 17.15 -5.72
C LYS A 200 -12.95 15.87 -4.93
N ALA A 201 -11.90 15.14 -4.52
CA ALA A 201 -12.05 14.02 -3.59
C ALA A 201 -12.54 14.50 -2.22
N ILE A 202 -11.93 15.58 -1.70
CA ILE A 202 -12.35 16.24 -0.46
C ILE A 202 -13.81 16.70 -0.53
N ASP A 203 -14.23 17.32 -1.64
CA ASP A 203 -15.63 17.74 -1.83
C ASP A 203 -16.61 16.55 -1.80
N ALA A 204 -16.27 15.45 -2.48
CA ALA A 204 -17.08 14.24 -2.47
C ALA A 204 -17.18 13.60 -1.07
N TYR A 205 -16.06 13.46 -0.35
CA TYR A 205 -16.06 12.97 1.04
C TYR A 205 -16.77 13.94 2.01
N SER A 206 -16.70 15.24 1.78
CA SER A 206 -17.41 16.24 2.59
C SER A 206 -18.92 16.12 2.41
N LYS A 207 -19.39 15.95 1.16
CA LYS A 207 -20.80 15.68 0.86
C LYS A 207 -21.26 14.37 1.50
N LEU A 208 -20.45 13.32 1.42
CA LEU A 208 -20.74 12.04 2.07
C LEU A 208 -20.84 12.20 3.59
N SER A 209 -19.95 12.97 4.21
CA SER A 209 -19.96 13.26 5.65
C SER A 209 -21.23 13.97 6.10
N ILE A 210 -21.77 14.88 5.28
CA ILE A 210 -23.03 15.56 5.54
C ILE A 210 -24.23 14.62 5.31
N GLN A 211 -24.19 13.83 4.24
CA GLN A 211 -25.27 12.94 3.84
C GLN A 211 -25.45 11.76 4.80
N ASN A 212 -24.34 11.12 5.18
CA ASN A 212 -24.31 10.02 6.13
C ASN A 212 -23.12 10.18 7.09
N PRO A 213 -23.31 10.89 8.21
CA PRO A 213 -22.26 11.08 9.22
C PRO A 213 -21.79 9.80 9.91
N ALA A 214 -22.55 8.71 9.79
CA ALA A 214 -22.24 7.39 10.34
C ALA A 214 -21.61 6.44 9.29
N TYR A 215 -21.31 6.94 8.09
CA TYR A 215 -20.70 6.12 7.04
C TYR A 215 -19.31 5.64 7.47
N GLU A 216 -19.09 4.33 7.39
CA GLU A 216 -17.84 3.68 7.77
C GLU A 216 -16.96 3.37 6.56
N THR A 217 -15.67 3.63 6.72
CA THR A 217 -14.64 3.27 5.74
C THR A 217 -13.64 2.31 6.37
N ARG A 218 -12.70 1.78 5.57
CA ARG A 218 -11.62 0.92 6.10
C ARG A 218 -10.78 1.58 7.20
N VAL A 219 -10.72 2.91 7.23
CA VAL A 219 -9.93 3.68 8.22
C VAL A 219 -10.81 4.35 9.28
N GLY A 220 -12.03 3.85 9.46
CA GLY A 220 -13.02 4.36 10.40
C GLY A 220 -14.05 5.29 9.74
N ASN A 221 -14.84 5.97 10.56
CA ASN A 221 -15.95 6.78 10.08
C ASN A 221 -15.52 7.90 9.13
N ILE A 222 -16.50 8.41 8.38
CA ILE A 222 -16.31 9.41 7.34
C ILE A 222 -15.60 10.70 7.82
N LYS A 223 -15.74 11.08 9.10
CA LYS A 223 -15.04 12.26 9.65
C LYS A 223 -13.55 11.98 9.82
N ILE A 224 -13.18 10.80 10.34
CA ILE A 224 -11.79 10.35 10.43
C ILE A 224 -11.20 10.24 9.03
N LYS A 225 -11.94 9.63 8.09
CA LYS A 225 -11.52 9.55 6.69
C LYS A 225 -11.23 10.93 6.11
N LEU A 226 -12.14 11.89 6.25
CA LEU A 226 -11.96 13.24 5.72
C LEU A 226 -10.75 13.96 6.34
N ALA A 227 -10.49 13.80 7.64
CA ALA A 227 -9.29 14.32 8.28
C ALA A 227 -8.02 13.67 7.71
N ASN A 228 -8.03 12.35 7.51
CA ASN A 228 -6.92 11.61 6.91
C ASN A 228 -6.65 12.04 5.46
N GLU A 229 -7.66 12.40 4.67
CA GLU A 229 -7.46 12.91 3.30
C GLU A 229 -6.66 14.23 3.30
N TYR A 230 -6.89 15.12 4.25
CA TYR A 230 -6.08 16.34 4.40
C TYR A 230 -4.64 16.02 4.83
N MET A 231 -4.45 15.04 5.70
CA MET A 231 -3.12 14.60 6.13
C MET A 231 -2.37 13.83 5.03
N PHE A 232 -3.09 13.13 4.14
CA PHE A 232 -2.53 12.57 2.92
C PHE A 232 -2.03 13.69 2.00
N MET A 233 -2.83 14.75 1.78
CA MET A 233 -2.37 15.93 1.01
C MET A 233 -1.11 16.56 1.62
N TYR A 234 -1.07 16.71 2.95
CA TYR A 234 0.14 17.16 3.66
C TYR A 234 1.34 16.27 3.33
N THR A 235 1.17 14.95 3.40
CA THR A 235 2.25 13.98 3.21
C THR A 235 2.81 14.02 1.78
N GLU A 236 1.94 14.03 0.76
CA GLU A 236 2.37 14.07 -0.65
C GLU A 236 3.05 15.40 -1.03
N LEU A 237 2.56 16.52 -0.50
CA LEU A 237 3.15 17.83 -0.72
C LEU A 237 4.49 17.99 0.01
N LEU A 238 4.61 17.45 1.23
CA LEU A 238 5.87 17.36 1.96
C LEU A 238 6.90 16.55 1.17
N MET A 239 6.53 15.35 0.71
CA MET A 239 7.39 14.49 -0.12
C MET A 239 7.76 15.11 -1.47
N SER A 240 7.03 16.14 -1.90
CA SER A 240 7.32 16.94 -3.09
C SER A 240 7.98 18.29 -2.79
N ALA A 241 8.55 18.44 -1.59
CA ALA A 241 9.26 19.64 -1.14
C ALA A 241 8.40 20.92 -1.25
N ASP A 242 7.11 20.85 -0.90
CA ASP A 242 6.20 22.01 -0.81
C ASP A 242 5.59 22.11 0.59
N MET A 243 6.44 22.42 1.57
CA MET A 243 6.06 22.44 2.99
C MET A 243 4.98 23.49 3.29
N ILE A 244 4.98 24.62 2.56
CA ILE A 244 4.00 25.70 2.74
C ILE A 244 2.60 25.17 2.41
N LYS A 245 2.41 24.57 1.23
CA LYS A 245 1.11 23.98 0.89
C LYS A 245 0.79 22.78 1.78
N ALA A 246 1.79 21.95 2.12
CA ALA A 246 1.58 20.81 3.01
C ALA A 246 0.92 21.26 4.33
N ARG A 247 1.51 22.25 5.03
CA ARG A 247 0.94 22.79 6.28
C ARG A 247 -0.41 23.46 6.07
N GLN A 248 -0.60 24.16 4.95
CA GLN A 248 -1.89 24.76 4.61
C GLN A 248 -3.03 23.73 4.55
N TYR A 249 -2.78 22.53 4.00
CA TYR A 249 -3.79 21.48 3.95
C TYR A 249 -3.92 20.70 5.26
N ALA A 250 -2.82 20.43 5.97
CA ALA A 250 -2.88 19.85 7.31
C ALA A 250 -3.73 20.69 8.27
N ALA A 251 -3.66 22.02 8.20
CA ALA A 251 -4.47 22.92 9.03
C ALA A 251 -5.99 22.82 8.81
N LYS A 252 -6.42 22.18 7.71
CA LYS A 252 -7.84 21.93 7.41
C LYS A 252 -8.34 20.58 7.96
N ALA A 253 -7.44 19.72 8.42
CA ALA A 253 -7.83 18.47 9.06
C ALA A 253 -8.55 18.75 10.39
N SER A 254 -9.56 17.94 10.70
CA SER A 254 -10.35 18.07 11.94
C SER A 254 -10.53 16.71 12.59
N TYR A 255 -9.62 16.38 13.51
CA TYR A 255 -9.72 15.17 14.34
C TYR A 255 -10.59 15.42 15.58
N ASN A 256 -11.26 14.36 16.05
CA ASN A 256 -11.99 14.39 17.31
C ASN A 256 -11.04 14.34 18.52
N ASP A 257 -11.53 14.73 19.69
CA ASP A 257 -10.74 14.79 20.91
C ASP A 257 -10.21 13.40 21.32
N SER A 258 -10.95 12.33 21.07
CA SER A 258 -10.50 10.97 21.40
C SER A 258 -9.22 10.57 20.66
N LEU A 259 -9.14 10.82 19.35
CA LEU A 259 -7.94 10.54 18.55
C LEU A 259 -6.78 11.48 18.91
N LEU A 260 -7.08 12.75 19.18
CA LEU A 260 -6.04 13.70 19.62
C LEU A 260 -5.49 13.33 21.00
N ASN A 261 -6.34 12.88 21.92
CA ASN A 261 -5.92 12.42 23.25
C ASN A 261 -5.09 11.14 23.16
N MET A 262 -5.46 10.20 22.29
CA MET A 262 -4.63 9.01 22.02
C MET A 262 -3.26 9.41 21.47
N GLY A 263 -3.21 10.32 20.50
CA GLY A 263 -1.93 10.83 19.97
C GLY A 263 -1.07 11.50 21.04
N LYS A 264 -1.66 12.32 21.92
CA LYS A 264 -0.95 12.92 23.07
C LYS A 264 -0.40 11.86 24.01
N GLN A 265 -1.18 10.83 24.34
CA GLN A 265 -0.72 9.72 25.19
C GLN A 265 0.49 9.00 24.59
N PHE A 266 0.51 8.76 23.28
CA PHE A 266 1.68 8.17 22.61
C PHE A 266 2.90 9.09 22.70
N LEU A 267 2.75 10.40 22.46
CA LEU A 267 3.87 11.34 22.56
C LEU A 267 4.37 11.45 24.00
N ASP A 268 3.47 11.58 24.98
CA ASP A 268 3.80 11.74 26.40
C ASP A 268 4.44 10.51 27.03
N SER A 269 4.22 9.33 26.44
CA SER A 269 4.80 8.08 26.93
C SER A 269 6.25 7.83 26.47
N VAL A 270 6.81 8.69 25.61
CA VAL A 270 8.21 8.59 25.17
C VAL A 270 9.08 9.74 25.72
N PRO A 271 10.34 9.48 26.11
CA PRO A 271 11.27 10.50 26.58
C PRO A 271 11.54 11.61 25.56
N LEU A 272 12.18 12.69 26.01
CA LEU A 272 12.63 13.80 25.15
C LEU A 272 13.51 13.29 24.00
N ASN A 273 13.33 13.85 22.79
CA ASN A 273 14.14 13.56 21.60
C ASN A 273 14.05 12.11 21.08
N SER A 274 12.98 11.39 21.45
CA SER A 274 12.73 10.02 20.99
C SER A 274 12.40 9.96 19.50
N ILE A 275 12.57 8.78 18.91
CA ILE A 275 11.95 8.40 17.64
C ILE A 275 10.75 7.51 17.96
N LEU A 276 9.56 7.87 17.47
CA LEU A 276 8.34 7.09 17.60
C LEU A 276 7.91 6.56 16.23
N ILE A 277 7.93 5.24 16.08
CA ILE A 277 7.57 4.56 14.84
C ILE A 277 6.09 4.17 14.86
N THR A 278 5.39 4.42 13.77
CA THR A 278 3.96 4.15 13.59
C THR A 278 3.70 3.19 12.43
N GLY A 279 2.50 2.62 12.37
CA GLY A 279 2.15 1.55 11.42
C GLY A 279 1.07 1.87 10.40
N GLY A 280 0.31 2.96 10.53
CA GLY A 280 -0.80 3.24 9.63
C GLY A 280 -1.29 4.68 9.68
N ASP A 281 -2.42 4.94 9.01
CA ASP A 281 -2.92 6.31 8.91
C ASP A 281 -3.44 6.82 10.27
N ASN A 282 -4.16 5.97 11.00
CA ASN A 282 -4.87 6.35 12.22
C ASN A 282 -3.96 6.52 13.45
N ASP A 283 -2.75 6.00 13.44
CA ASP A 283 -1.74 6.30 14.45
C ASP A 283 -0.74 7.37 13.98
N THR A 284 -0.42 7.45 12.69
CA THR A 284 0.54 8.44 12.16
C THR A 284 -0.06 9.84 12.03
N TYR A 285 -1.21 9.97 11.37
CA TYR A 285 -1.72 11.29 10.97
C TYR A 285 -2.17 12.16 12.14
N PRO A 286 -2.85 11.64 13.19
CA PRO A 286 -3.14 12.43 14.37
C PRO A 286 -1.87 12.94 15.07
N LEU A 287 -0.80 12.14 15.10
CA LEU A 287 0.49 12.54 15.67
C LEU A 287 1.13 13.67 14.87
N TRP A 288 1.22 13.54 13.55
CA TRP A 288 1.74 14.63 12.71
C TRP A 288 0.88 15.88 12.78
N TYR A 289 -0.44 15.76 12.87
CA TYR A 289 -1.33 16.91 13.07
C TYR A 289 -1.06 17.62 14.41
N LEU A 290 -0.89 16.87 15.50
CA LEU A 290 -0.51 17.42 16.81
C LEU A 290 0.83 18.18 16.74
N GLN A 291 1.81 17.65 16.01
CA GLN A 291 3.13 18.29 15.89
C GLN A 291 3.12 19.52 14.98
N GLU A 292 2.54 19.41 13.78
CA GLU A 292 2.63 20.47 12.76
C GLU A 292 1.64 21.60 12.98
N ILE A 293 0.48 21.32 13.58
CA ILE A 293 -0.63 22.27 13.73
C ILE A 293 -0.84 22.68 15.18
N LYS A 294 -0.61 21.79 16.15
CA LYS A 294 -0.77 22.08 17.58
C LYS A 294 0.55 22.34 18.31
N GLU A 295 1.67 22.27 17.60
CA GLU A 295 3.03 22.48 18.14
C GLU A 295 3.31 21.64 19.39
N TYR A 296 2.72 20.44 19.45
CA TYR A 296 2.79 19.55 20.60
C TYR A 296 3.89 18.51 20.45
N ARG A 297 4.82 18.45 21.43
CA ARG A 297 5.93 17.46 21.46
C ARG A 297 6.68 17.37 20.12
N THR A 298 7.06 18.52 19.57
CA THR A 298 7.84 18.63 18.33
C THR A 298 9.29 18.15 18.48
N ASP A 299 9.73 17.81 19.69
CA ASP A 299 11.01 17.16 19.97
C ASP A 299 11.04 15.68 19.57
N VAL A 300 9.89 15.01 19.50
CA VAL A 300 9.77 13.60 19.11
C VAL A 300 9.76 13.50 17.59
N LEU A 301 10.58 12.63 17.01
CA LEU A 301 10.48 12.35 15.58
C LEU A 301 9.49 11.21 15.35
N VAL A 302 8.37 11.50 14.68
CA VAL A 302 7.36 10.48 14.33
C VAL A 302 7.60 9.98 12.91
N LEU A 303 7.85 8.67 12.76
CA LEU A 303 8.09 8.00 11.48
C LEU A 303 7.08 6.89 11.22
N ASN A 304 6.51 6.82 10.02
CA ASN A 304 5.71 5.68 9.60
C ASN A 304 6.59 4.57 8.99
N TYR A 305 6.50 3.36 9.55
CA TYR A 305 7.24 2.18 9.11
C TYR A 305 6.93 1.79 7.66
N ASN A 306 5.64 1.74 7.28
CA ASN A 306 5.23 1.37 5.93
C ASN A 306 5.73 2.36 4.88
N MET A 307 5.98 3.61 5.29
CA MET A 307 6.53 4.64 4.42
C MET A 307 8.06 4.63 4.33
N LEU A 308 8.79 3.88 5.18
CA LEU A 308 10.24 3.67 5.01
C LEU A 308 10.57 2.96 3.69
N GLY A 309 9.58 2.31 3.09
CA GLY A 309 9.64 1.77 1.74
C GLY A 309 9.51 2.83 0.65
N ALA A 310 9.30 4.12 0.91
CA ALA A 310 9.13 5.14 -0.13
C ALA A 310 10.34 6.08 -0.21
N LYS A 311 10.99 6.14 -1.38
CA LYS A 311 12.22 6.94 -1.60
C LYS A 311 12.05 8.42 -1.24
N ARG A 312 10.94 9.03 -1.66
CA ARG A 312 10.65 10.44 -1.37
C ARG A 312 10.32 10.71 0.10
N TYR A 313 9.76 9.73 0.80
CA TYR A 313 9.54 9.81 2.23
C TYR A 313 10.87 9.83 2.99
N LEU A 314 11.82 8.96 2.63
CA LEU A 314 13.16 8.94 3.21
C LEU A 314 13.87 10.29 3.05
N LEU A 315 13.81 10.87 1.85
CA LEU A 315 14.35 12.21 1.56
C LEU A 315 13.70 13.29 2.45
N ALA A 316 12.36 13.29 2.52
CA ALA A 316 11.62 14.28 3.30
C ALA A 316 11.92 14.19 4.80
N MET A 317 12.01 12.97 5.35
CA MET A 317 12.32 12.77 6.77
C MET A 317 13.77 13.13 7.11
N ASN A 318 14.73 12.81 6.23
CA ASN A 318 16.11 13.25 6.38
C ASN A 318 16.23 14.78 6.40
N GLN A 319 15.49 15.48 5.52
CA GLN A 319 15.48 16.96 5.48
C GLN A 319 14.82 17.59 6.72
N LYS A 320 13.82 16.91 7.30
CA LYS A 320 13.11 17.40 8.49
C LYS A 320 13.93 17.21 9.78
N SER A 321 14.80 16.21 9.82
CA SER A 321 15.62 15.91 10.98
C SER A 321 16.85 16.83 11.07
N SER A 322 17.18 17.28 12.28
CA SER A 322 18.40 18.07 12.53
C SER A 322 19.68 17.24 12.48
N THR A 323 19.57 15.92 12.62
CA THR A 323 20.69 14.97 12.50
C THR A 323 20.37 13.92 11.44
N PRO A 324 21.38 13.35 10.76
CA PRO A 324 21.16 12.26 9.81
C PRO A 324 20.37 11.11 10.44
N LEU A 325 19.30 10.67 9.78
CA LEU A 325 18.50 9.53 10.26
C LEU A 325 19.06 8.19 9.79
N PHE A 326 19.74 8.19 8.65
CA PHE A 326 20.23 7.00 7.98
C PHE A 326 21.73 7.15 7.71
N LYS A 327 22.49 6.06 7.91
CA LYS A 327 23.90 5.98 7.51
C LYS A 327 24.01 5.87 6.00
N VAL A 328 23.05 5.17 5.38
CA VAL A 328 22.98 5.02 3.94
C VAL A 328 22.62 6.35 3.28
N LYS A 329 23.42 6.73 2.28
CA LYS A 329 23.27 7.99 1.55
C LYS A 329 22.09 7.95 0.57
N ASP A 330 21.52 9.12 0.27
CA ASP A 330 20.48 9.30 -0.74
C ASP A 330 20.84 8.68 -2.10
N THR A 331 22.10 8.83 -2.53
CA THR A 331 22.62 8.25 -3.77
C THR A 331 22.45 6.73 -3.84
N THR A 332 22.42 6.07 -2.69
CA THR A 332 22.35 4.61 -2.54
C THR A 332 20.90 4.13 -2.54
N PHE A 333 20.02 4.71 -1.71
CA PHE A 333 18.63 4.24 -1.64
C PHE A 333 17.76 4.72 -2.82
N LEU A 334 18.23 5.69 -3.61
CA LEU A 334 17.57 6.13 -4.84
C LEU A 334 17.86 5.23 -6.07
N ARG A 335 18.73 4.23 -5.96
CA ARG A 335 19.01 3.25 -7.04
C ARG A 335 17.77 2.42 -7.41
N ALA A 336 17.72 1.89 -8.63
CA ALA A 336 16.59 1.07 -9.08
C ALA A 336 16.58 -0.27 -8.35
N ASN A 337 17.75 -0.89 -8.17
CA ASN A 337 17.92 -2.17 -7.48
C ASN A 337 17.88 -2.10 -5.93
N PHE A 338 17.21 -1.09 -5.35
CA PHE A 338 17.15 -0.87 -3.89
C PHE A 338 15.74 -1.04 -3.31
N ASP A 339 14.90 -1.83 -3.95
CA ASP A 339 13.54 -2.11 -3.48
C ASP A 339 13.48 -3.36 -2.57
N TYR A 340 14.32 -4.36 -2.86
CA TYR A 340 14.44 -5.58 -2.07
C TYR A 340 15.82 -6.23 -2.23
N PHE A 341 16.21 -7.02 -1.24
CA PHE A 341 17.49 -7.73 -1.18
C PHE A 341 17.21 -9.23 -1.11
N LEU A 342 17.83 -10.02 -1.97
CA LEU A 342 17.63 -11.47 -2.02
C LEU A 342 18.63 -12.19 -1.13
N PHE A 343 18.18 -13.26 -0.48
CA PHE A 343 19.01 -14.11 0.37
C PHE A 343 19.01 -15.53 -0.18
N ALA A 344 20.20 -16.04 -0.52
CA ALA A 344 20.36 -17.39 -1.05
C ALA A 344 20.03 -18.45 0.00
N ASN A 345 19.58 -19.62 -0.46
CA ASN A 345 19.24 -20.77 0.40
C ASN A 345 20.43 -21.70 0.72
N SER A 346 21.66 -21.35 0.35
CA SER A 346 22.79 -22.27 0.56
C SER A 346 23.21 -22.32 2.03
N THR A 347 22.90 -23.44 2.70
CA THR A 347 23.64 -24.15 3.77
C THR A 347 24.31 -23.40 4.93
N ASP A 348 24.23 -22.07 5.04
CA ASP A 348 25.13 -21.27 5.87
C ASP A 348 24.43 -20.51 7.00
N ASN A 349 23.60 -21.22 7.78
CA ASN A 349 23.15 -20.74 9.09
C ASN A 349 24.32 -20.53 10.09
N GLN A 350 25.57 -20.83 9.69
CA GLN A 350 26.75 -20.64 10.52
C GLN A 350 27.31 -19.21 10.40
N GLN A 351 27.28 -18.61 9.21
CA GLN A 351 27.76 -17.24 9.02
C GLN A 351 26.83 -16.22 9.67
N LYS A 352 27.38 -15.44 10.59
CA LYS A 352 26.69 -14.34 11.30
C LYS A 352 27.35 -13.03 10.88
N ILE A 353 26.57 -12.12 10.30
CA ILE A 353 27.09 -10.84 9.81
C ILE A 353 26.67 -9.68 10.73
N PRO A 354 27.59 -8.83 11.19
CA PRO A 354 27.23 -7.60 11.88
C PRO A 354 26.35 -6.73 10.99
N LEU A 355 25.33 -6.09 11.56
CA LEU A 355 24.42 -5.20 10.84
C LEU A 355 25.20 -4.08 10.12
N SER A 356 26.22 -3.51 10.78
CA SER A 356 27.07 -2.48 10.16
C SER A 356 27.73 -2.96 8.87
N THR A 357 28.27 -4.19 8.86
CA THR A 357 28.90 -4.80 7.69
C THR A 357 27.87 -5.04 6.59
N PHE A 358 26.70 -5.57 6.94
CA PHE A 358 25.62 -5.78 5.98
C PHE A 358 25.19 -4.48 5.28
N LEU A 359 24.99 -3.41 6.05
CA LEU A 359 24.61 -2.11 5.49
C LEU A 359 25.73 -1.52 4.61
N ASP A 360 26.99 -1.66 5.01
CA ASP A 360 28.14 -1.17 4.24
C ASP A 360 28.32 -1.94 2.92
N ASP A 361 28.12 -3.25 2.93
CA ASP A 361 28.17 -4.10 1.73
C ASP A 361 27.08 -3.71 0.72
N ILE A 362 25.85 -3.48 1.19
CA ILE A 362 24.75 -2.99 0.36
C ILE A 362 25.03 -1.59 -0.20
N ALA A 363 25.60 -0.71 0.62
CA ALA A 363 25.89 0.67 0.23
C ALA A 363 27.02 0.76 -0.80
N THR A 364 28.07 -0.03 -0.61
CA THR A 364 29.26 -0.05 -1.48
C THR A 364 29.11 -0.98 -2.68
N GLN A 365 28.03 -1.76 -2.75
CA GLN A 365 27.93 -2.88 -3.68
C GLN A 365 29.15 -3.81 -3.54
N ASN A 366 29.56 -4.08 -2.31
CA ASN A 366 30.52 -5.14 -2.03
C ASN A 366 29.71 -6.40 -1.72
N ASN A 367 29.88 -7.46 -2.49
CA ASN A 367 29.31 -8.77 -2.16
C ASN A 367 30.45 -9.77 -1.98
N PRO A 368 31.05 -9.84 -0.78
CA PRO A 368 32.19 -10.70 -0.53
C PRO A 368 31.86 -12.21 -0.61
N PHE A 369 30.57 -12.60 -0.66
CA PHE A 369 30.16 -13.98 -0.42
C PHE A 369 29.45 -14.71 -1.58
N GLY A 370 29.17 -14.05 -2.72
CA GLY A 370 29.01 -14.77 -4.01
C GLY A 370 27.99 -14.28 -5.07
N LYS A 371 27.91 -15.05 -6.16
CA LYS A 371 27.76 -14.63 -7.57
C LYS A 371 26.45 -15.08 -8.27
N ILE A 372 25.27 -14.68 -7.79
CA ILE A 372 24.06 -14.79 -8.63
C ILE A 372 23.60 -13.38 -8.97
N ASP A 373 23.99 -12.97 -10.17
CA ASP A 373 23.62 -11.72 -10.79
C ASP A 373 22.29 -11.93 -11.53
N VAL A 374 21.18 -11.48 -10.94
CA VAL A 374 19.90 -11.39 -11.68
C VAL A 374 19.82 -9.99 -12.27
N LEU A 375 19.71 -9.87 -13.59
CA LEU A 375 19.51 -8.56 -14.23
C LEU A 375 18.08 -8.07 -13.96
N TYR A 376 17.94 -6.86 -13.44
CA TYR A 376 16.68 -6.15 -13.22
C TYR A 376 16.85 -4.67 -13.62
N GLU A 377 16.04 -4.20 -14.57
CA GLU A 377 16.07 -2.81 -15.06
C GLU A 377 17.48 -2.26 -15.39
N ASN A 378 18.32 -3.10 -16.02
CA ASN A 378 19.73 -2.83 -16.36
C ASN A 378 20.72 -2.76 -15.18
N GLU A 379 20.28 -3.08 -13.96
CA GLU A 379 21.13 -3.25 -12.78
C GLU A 379 21.16 -4.72 -12.34
N THR A 380 22.25 -5.13 -11.70
CA THR A 380 22.37 -6.48 -11.14
C THR A 380 21.77 -6.50 -9.74
N LEU A 381 20.72 -7.30 -9.54
CA LEU A 381 20.28 -7.77 -8.23
C LEU A 381 21.25 -8.84 -7.74
N ARG A 382 21.76 -8.64 -6.53
CA ARG A 382 22.75 -9.53 -5.92
C ARG A 382 22.11 -10.31 -4.79
N SER A 383 22.42 -11.60 -4.71
CA SER A 383 22.03 -12.45 -3.58
C SER A 383 23.05 -12.37 -2.44
N TYR A 384 22.57 -12.20 -1.22
CA TYR A 384 23.33 -12.25 0.03
C TYR A 384 23.26 -13.66 0.64
N TYR A 385 24.32 -14.10 1.33
CA TYR A 385 24.47 -15.50 1.75
C TYR A 385 24.05 -15.79 3.20
N SER A 386 24.09 -14.80 4.10
CA SER A 386 23.71 -14.98 5.50
C SER A 386 22.32 -14.43 5.79
N LYS A 387 21.49 -15.25 6.43
CA LYS A 387 20.20 -14.87 7.02
C LYS A 387 20.30 -14.52 8.51
N GLN A 388 21.52 -14.51 9.06
CA GLN A 388 21.81 -14.26 10.47
C GLN A 388 22.50 -12.91 10.63
N ILE A 389 21.73 -11.84 10.40
CA ILE A 389 22.18 -10.46 10.61
C ILE A 389 22.04 -10.15 12.10
N PHE A 390 23.04 -9.55 12.73
CA PHE A 390 22.96 -9.20 14.14
C PHE A 390 23.42 -7.78 14.45
N PHE A 391 22.75 -7.15 15.42
CA PHE A 391 23.21 -5.93 16.05
C PHE A 391 23.89 -6.27 17.39
N GLN A 392 24.97 -5.55 17.69
CA GLN A 392 25.69 -5.64 18.96
C GLN A 392 26.21 -4.25 19.31
N LYS A 393 25.74 -3.67 20.42
CA LYS A 393 26.07 -2.29 20.81
C LYS A 393 27.55 -2.08 21.16
N SER A 394 28.16 -3.07 21.81
CA SER A 394 29.58 -3.11 22.15
C SER A 394 30.07 -4.55 22.16
N GLU A 395 31.38 -4.78 22.11
CA GLU A 395 31.97 -6.13 22.08
C GLU A 395 31.50 -7.04 23.24
N HIS A 396 31.13 -6.45 24.38
CA HIS A 396 30.64 -7.16 25.57
C HIS A 396 29.11 -7.24 25.68
N SER A 397 28.36 -6.55 24.82
CA SER A 397 26.90 -6.59 24.81
C SER A 397 26.39 -7.89 24.19
N ALA A 398 25.18 -8.32 24.57
CA ALA A 398 24.51 -9.43 23.91
C ALA A 398 24.26 -9.10 22.43
N ARG A 399 24.23 -10.15 21.59
CA ARG A 399 23.89 -10.01 20.16
C ARG A 399 22.39 -10.17 19.98
N ILE A 400 21.80 -9.24 19.24
CA ILE A 400 20.40 -9.29 18.81
C ILE A 400 20.39 -9.74 17.35
N PHE A 401 19.76 -10.88 17.08
CA PHE A 401 19.70 -11.45 15.72
C PHE A 401 18.39 -11.07 15.03
N PHE A 402 18.45 -10.49 13.84
CA PHE A 402 17.26 -10.17 13.06
C PHE A 402 16.95 -11.31 12.08
N PRO A 403 15.77 -11.97 12.19
CA PRO A 403 15.42 -13.08 11.32
C PRO A 403 15.12 -12.57 9.91
N VAL A 404 15.98 -12.89 8.95
CA VAL A 404 15.76 -12.54 7.55
C VAL A 404 15.26 -13.74 6.75
N GLY A 405 14.21 -13.52 5.95
CA GLY A 405 13.61 -14.52 5.09
C GLY A 405 14.42 -14.84 3.84
N ARG A 406 13.74 -15.16 2.74
CA ARG A 406 14.37 -15.27 1.40
C ARG A 406 14.64 -13.90 0.78
N PHE A 407 14.00 -12.87 1.30
CA PHE A 407 14.20 -11.49 0.89
C PHE A 407 14.06 -10.55 2.09
N LEU A 408 14.58 -9.34 1.95
CA LEU A 408 14.39 -8.21 2.86
C LEU A 408 13.88 -7.04 2.02
N LEU A 409 12.79 -6.39 2.44
CA LEU A 409 12.25 -5.24 1.72
C LEU A 409 13.01 -3.97 2.10
N ARG A 410 12.94 -2.92 1.26
CA ARG A 410 13.52 -1.61 1.58
C ARG A 410 13.07 -1.09 2.95
N ALA A 411 11.80 -1.21 3.30
CA ALA A 411 11.29 -0.71 4.57
C ALA A 411 12.01 -1.35 5.78
N ASP A 412 12.17 -2.68 5.76
CA ASP A 412 12.92 -3.41 6.78
C ASP A 412 14.39 -2.98 6.81
N PHE A 413 15.03 -2.86 5.64
CA PHE A 413 16.42 -2.42 5.54
C PHE A 413 16.60 -1.02 6.15
N MET A 414 15.75 -0.06 5.78
CA MET A 414 15.84 1.32 6.27
C MET A 414 15.51 1.41 7.76
N LEU A 415 14.64 0.53 8.28
CA LEU A 415 14.42 0.40 9.72
C LEU A 415 15.71 -0.04 10.44
N LEU A 416 16.40 -1.06 9.93
CA LEU A 416 17.66 -1.51 10.52
C LEU A 416 18.75 -0.42 10.46
N ASP A 417 18.86 0.31 9.36
CA ASP A 417 19.77 1.47 9.24
C ASP A 417 19.42 2.58 10.24
N LEU A 418 18.14 2.91 10.39
CA LEU A 418 17.65 3.87 11.38
C LEU A 418 18.11 3.49 12.79
N LEU A 419 17.95 2.21 13.17
CA LEU A 419 18.38 1.71 14.48
C LEU A 419 19.89 1.83 14.68
N LEU A 420 20.68 1.42 13.69
CA LEU A 420 22.15 1.52 13.77
C LEU A 420 22.61 2.97 13.87
N THR A 421 21.96 3.89 13.16
CA THR A 421 22.33 5.29 13.09
C THR A 421 21.94 6.07 14.34
N ASN A 422 20.83 5.70 14.98
CA ASN A 422 20.22 6.47 16.07
C ASN A 422 20.36 5.79 17.45
N GLN A 423 21.45 5.04 17.70
CA GLN A 423 21.68 4.32 18.96
C GLN A 423 21.66 5.19 20.23
N ASN A 424 21.87 6.50 20.08
CA ASN A 424 21.86 7.47 21.17
C ASN A 424 20.49 8.11 21.42
N ARG A 425 19.46 7.73 20.65
CA ARG A 425 18.08 8.22 20.80
C ARG A 425 17.21 7.08 21.31
N PRO A 426 16.28 7.33 22.25
CA PRO A 426 15.27 6.35 22.58
C PRO A 426 14.37 6.09 21.36
N ILE A 427 14.14 4.83 21.01
CA ILE A 427 13.31 4.44 19.88
C ILE A 427 12.14 3.60 20.39
N TYR A 428 10.94 3.96 19.97
CA TYR A 428 9.68 3.32 20.33
C TYR A 428 8.84 3.04 19.10
N SER A 429 7.86 2.17 19.22
CA SER A 429 6.88 1.87 18.17
C SER A 429 5.48 1.69 18.75
N THR A 430 4.46 2.23 18.09
CA THR A 430 3.04 2.02 18.44
C THR A 430 2.55 0.63 18.04
N THR A 431 3.28 -0.05 17.14
CA THR A 431 2.95 -1.38 16.62
C THR A 431 4.14 -2.34 16.75
N LEU A 432 3.87 -3.64 16.69
CA LEU A 432 4.91 -4.64 16.54
C LEU A 432 5.59 -4.46 15.17
N LEU A 433 6.93 -4.51 15.15
CA LEU A 433 7.73 -4.42 13.93
C LEU A 433 8.38 -5.79 13.67
N PRO A 434 7.89 -6.58 12.68
CA PRO A 434 8.23 -8.00 12.56
C PRO A 434 9.74 -8.31 12.49
N ILE A 435 10.49 -7.53 11.71
CA ILE A 435 11.94 -7.76 11.51
C ILE A 435 12.77 -7.55 12.79
N ILE A 436 12.28 -6.77 13.75
CA ILE A 436 12.95 -6.48 15.01
C ILE A 436 12.13 -6.95 16.23
N ALA A 437 11.18 -7.87 16.05
CA ALA A 437 10.23 -8.25 17.09
C ALA A 437 10.91 -8.79 18.37
N ASN A 438 12.09 -9.41 18.24
CA ASN A 438 12.89 -9.90 19.35
C ASN A 438 13.74 -8.83 20.05
N ALA A 439 13.69 -7.58 19.58
CA ALA A 439 14.34 -6.41 20.14
C ALA A 439 13.31 -5.42 20.71
N LEU A 440 12.07 -5.86 20.95
CA LEU A 440 10.98 -5.02 21.41
C LEU A 440 10.47 -5.47 22.78
N ASP A 441 10.50 -4.55 23.75
CA ASP A 441 9.86 -4.72 25.05
C ASP A 441 8.56 -3.92 25.11
N LYS A 442 7.47 -4.57 25.51
CA LYS A 442 6.19 -3.88 25.70
C LYS A 442 6.22 -3.05 26.99
N THR A 443 5.92 -1.77 26.87
CA THR A 443 5.84 -0.82 27.99
C THR A 443 4.48 -0.90 28.68
N GLU A 444 4.38 -0.33 29.88
CA GLU A 444 3.11 -0.20 30.63
C GLU A 444 2.05 0.62 29.86
N SER A 445 2.48 1.59 29.06
CA SER A 445 1.61 2.40 28.20
C SER A 445 1.15 1.66 26.93
N GLY A 446 1.57 0.42 26.74
CA GLY A 446 1.13 -0.45 25.64
C GLY A 446 1.90 -0.28 24.33
N ILE A 447 2.84 0.66 24.24
CA ILE A 447 3.78 0.80 23.11
C ILE A 447 5.01 -0.08 23.29
N TYR A 448 5.80 -0.25 22.25
CA TYR A 448 7.01 -1.06 22.26
C TYR A 448 8.25 -0.19 22.33
N ARG A 449 9.18 -0.51 23.22
CA ARG A 449 10.51 0.10 23.31
C ARG A 449 11.51 -0.79 22.58
N VAL A 450 12.36 -0.19 21.73
CA VAL A 450 13.50 -0.90 21.16
C VAL A 450 14.59 -1.06 22.22
N VAL A 451 15.03 -2.30 22.45
CA VAL A 451 16.10 -2.64 23.37
C VAL A 451 17.34 -3.12 22.60
N PHE A 452 18.50 -2.62 23.00
CA PHE A 452 19.81 -2.81 22.36
C PHE A 452 20.81 -3.47 23.28
#